data_AF-A0A5E4LHE7-F1
#
_entry.id   AF-A0A5E4LHE7-F1
#
_cell.length_a   1.000
_cell.length_b   1.000
_cell.length_c   1.000
_cell.angle_alpha   90.00
_cell.angle_beta   90.00
_cell.angle_gamma   90.00
#
_symmetry.space_group_name_H-M   'P 1'
#
loop_
_entity.id
_entity.type
_entity.pdbx_description
1 polymer ?
#
loop_
_entity_poly.entity_id
_entity_poly.type
_entity_poly.pdbx_seq_one_letter_code
_entity_poly.pdbx_strand_id
1 'polypeptide(L)'
;MAQKTEELPFSARYALPAQLADKVGEVSWETVAQLSTEFQLDVEDKSSKVKKVIKELQMSRLLLMDRIRHGSRDGKIDPQLLVDAVRLVQRAETVAKDYDLDLHDFSTFLYLISEKLKKEKLARHDASIGRMAPIQDEIAAFKMRSEPTSKTKKARKGRKKK
;
A
#
# COMPACT_ATOMS: atom_id res chain seq x y z
N MET A 1 31.40 4.92 -12.48
CA MET A 1 31.64 4.74 -11.03
C MET A 1 30.43 4.01 -10.47
N ALA A 2 30.55 2.72 -10.17
CA ALA A 2 29.46 1.97 -9.55
C ALA A 2 29.45 2.31 -8.06
N GLN A 3 28.41 3.02 -7.60
CA GLN A 3 28.18 3.19 -6.17
C GLN A 3 28.09 1.80 -5.54
N LYS A 4 28.82 1.57 -4.46
CA LYS A 4 28.66 0.35 -3.67
C LYS A 4 27.20 0.28 -3.26
N THR A 5 26.51 -0.77 -3.69
CA THR A 5 25.07 -0.99 -3.53
C THR A 5 24.61 -0.90 -2.06
N GLU A 6 25.54 -0.98 -1.11
CA GLU A 6 25.30 -0.87 0.33
C GLU A 6 25.01 0.54 0.84
N GLU A 7 25.43 1.61 0.14
CA GLU A 7 25.19 3.01 0.54
C GLU A 7 23.81 3.52 0.12
N LEU A 8 23.09 2.76 -0.71
CA LEU A 8 21.77 3.13 -1.18
C LEU A 8 20.70 2.86 -0.11
N PRO A 9 19.63 3.69 -0.02
CA PRO A 9 18.52 3.43 0.88
C PRO A 9 17.82 2.10 0.54
N PHE A 10 17.24 1.43 1.54
CA PHE A 10 16.58 0.12 1.39
C PHE A 10 15.63 0.05 0.17
N SER A 11 14.83 1.10 -0.02
CA SER A 11 13.89 1.19 -1.15
C SER A 11 14.54 1.25 -2.52
N ALA A 12 15.78 1.75 -2.62
CA ALA A 12 16.54 1.76 -3.88
C ALA A 12 17.30 0.44 -4.09
N ARG A 13 17.73 -0.23 -3.02
CA ARG A 13 18.44 -1.52 -3.07
C ARG A 13 17.56 -2.68 -3.50
N TYR A 14 16.31 -2.69 -3.05
CA TYR A 14 15.35 -3.76 -3.29
C TYR A 14 14.15 -3.28 -4.12
N ALA A 15 14.37 -2.23 -4.92
CA ALA A 15 13.34 -1.67 -5.78
C ALA A 15 12.80 -2.75 -6.73
N LEU A 16 11.47 -2.82 -6.85
CA LEU A 16 10.85 -3.65 -7.86
C LEU A 16 11.12 -3.08 -9.26
N PRO A 17 11.16 -3.92 -10.29
CA PRO A 17 11.14 -3.44 -11.68
C PRO A 17 9.97 -2.46 -11.88
N ALA A 18 10.20 -1.37 -12.62
CA ALA A 18 9.21 -0.30 -12.81
C ALA A 18 7.84 -0.84 -13.27
N GLN A 19 7.86 -1.84 -14.15
CA GLN A 19 6.66 -2.51 -14.66
C GLN A 19 5.84 -3.20 -13.57
N LEU A 20 6.50 -3.70 -12.52
CA LEU A 20 5.88 -4.36 -11.39
C LEU A 20 5.43 -3.33 -10.34
N ALA A 21 6.23 -2.30 -10.09
CA ALA A 21 5.94 -1.23 -9.13
C ALA A 21 4.62 -0.47 -9.45
N ASP A 22 4.35 -0.24 -10.73
CA ASP A 22 3.11 0.41 -11.17
C ASP A 22 1.88 -0.49 -11.04
N LYS A 23 2.05 -1.80 -11.27
CA LYS A 23 0.97 -2.80 -11.27
C LYS A 23 0.79 -3.53 -9.95
N VAL A 24 1.64 -3.29 -8.94
CA VAL A 24 1.65 -4.03 -7.67
C VAL A 24 0.30 -3.96 -6.92
N GLY A 25 -0.46 -2.88 -7.13
CA GLY A 25 -1.81 -2.74 -6.58
C GLY A 25 -2.80 -3.77 -7.14
N GLU A 26 -2.65 -4.16 -8.40
CA GLU A 26 -3.55 -5.07 -9.12
C GLU A 26 -3.26 -6.56 -8.84
N VAL A 27 -2.05 -6.87 -8.38
CA VAL A 27 -1.63 -8.23 -8.04
C VAL A 27 -2.47 -8.75 -6.87
N SER A 28 -2.99 -9.99 -6.93
CA SER A 28 -3.76 -10.53 -5.80
C SER A 28 -2.89 -10.82 -4.58
N TRP A 29 -3.44 -10.74 -3.37
CA TRP A 29 -2.72 -11.15 -2.15
C TRP A 29 -2.34 -12.63 -2.14
N GLU A 30 -3.11 -13.47 -2.83
CA GLU A 30 -2.79 -14.87 -3.02
C GLU A 30 -1.52 -15.04 -3.87
N THR A 31 -1.39 -14.27 -4.95
CA THR A 31 -0.17 -14.26 -5.78
C THR A 31 1.04 -13.79 -4.99
N VAL A 32 0.90 -12.73 -4.17
CA VAL A 32 1.97 -12.27 -3.26
C VAL A 32 2.35 -13.37 -2.26
N ALA A 33 1.37 -14.10 -1.74
CA ALA A 33 1.62 -15.22 -0.83
C ALA A 33 2.28 -16.42 -1.51
N GLN A 34 1.98 -16.68 -2.79
CA GLN A 34 2.62 -17.73 -3.58
C GLN A 34 4.08 -17.40 -3.90
N LEU A 35 4.38 -16.18 -4.34
CA LEU A 35 5.75 -15.70 -4.55
C LEU A 35 6.60 -15.86 -3.28
N SER A 36 5.96 -15.78 -2.10
CA SER A 36 6.66 -16.00 -0.85
C SER A 36 7.38 -17.36 -0.80
N THR A 37 6.77 -18.40 -1.39
CA THR A 37 7.23 -19.79 -1.29
C THR A 37 8.56 -20.03 -1.99
N GLU A 38 8.93 -19.16 -2.92
CA GLU A 38 10.21 -19.15 -3.63
C GLU A 38 11.35 -18.65 -2.73
N PHE A 39 11.04 -17.96 -1.63
CA PHE A 39 12.04 -17.52 -0.66
C PHE A 39 12.43 -18.65 0.29
N GLN A 40 13.54 -19.31 -0.07
CA GLN A 40 14.25 -20.25 0.78
C GLN A 40 15.62 -19.66 1.12
N LEU A 41 15.81 -19.35 2.41
CA LEU A 41 17.14 -19.04 2.93
C LEU A 41 17.87 -20.36 3.10
N ASP A 42 18.82 -20.63 2.22
CA ASP A 42 19.65 -21.83 2.31
C ASP A 42 20.74 -21.65 3.38
N VAL A 43 20.97 -22.68 4.18
CA VAL A 43 21.81 -22.59 5.39
C VAL A 43 22.81 -23.73 5.43
N GLU A 44 23.64 -23.81 4.40
CA GLU A 44 24.80 -24.70 4.44
C GLU A 44 25.89 -24.10 5.33
N ASP A 45 26.42 -24.91 6.26
CA ASP A 45 27.60 -24.62 7.10
C ASP A 45 27.62 -23.31 7.93
N LYS A 46 26.45 -22.83 8.39
CA LYS A 46 26.40 -21.72 9.35
C LYS A 46 26.37 -22.16 10.82
N SER A 47 26.85 -21.29 11.71
CA SER A 47 26.85 -21.51 13.16
C SER A 47 25.44 -21.74 13.73
N SER A 48 25.34 -22.38 14.91
CA SER A 48 24.05 -22.65 15.56
C SER A 48 23.23 -21.38 15.85
N LYS A 49 23.91 -20.26 16.14
CA LYS A 49 23.29 -18.94 16.31
C LYS A 49 22.65 -18.45 15.02
N VAL A 50 23.37 -18.51 13.91
CA VAL A 50 22.86 -18.13 12.58
C VAL A 50 21.66 -19.00 12.19
N LYS A 51 21.76 -20.32 12.38
CA LYS A 51 20.65 -21.25 12.12
C LYS A 51 19.39 -20.88 12.91
N LYS A 52 19.54 -20.45 14.18
CA LYS A 52 18.41 -20.00 15.00
C LYS A 52 17.77 -18.73 14.44
N VAL A 53 18.60 -17.73 14.10
CA VAL A 53 18.11 -16.46 13.54
C VAL A 53 17.39 -16.67 12.21
N ILE A 54 17.94 -17.50 11.32
CA ILE A 54 17.30 -17.81 10.03
C ILE A 54 15.94 -18.50 10.24
N LYS A 55 15.85 -19.45 11.17
CA LYS A 55 14.56 -20.06 11.54
C LYS A 55 13.56 -19.03 12.04
N GLU A 56 14.00 -18.06 12.83
CA GLU A 56 13.13 -16.98 13.31
C GLU A 56 12.65 -16.06 12.17
N LEU A 57 13.51 -15.76 11.19
CA LEU A 57 13.12 -15.02 9.99
C LEU A 57 12.13 -15.81 9.12
N GLN A 58 12.38 -17.10 8.91
CA GLN A 58 11.46 -18.00 8.18
C GLN A 58 10.10 -18.09 8.89
N MET A 59 10.08 -18.22 10.21
CA MET A 59 8.83 -18.21 10.97
C MET A 59 8.08 -16.89 10.87
N SER A 60 8.80 -15.77 10.93
CA SER A 60 8.21 -14.43 10.74
C SER A 60 7.59 -14.30 9.35
N ARG A 61 8.23 -14.86 8.31
CA ARG A 61 7.69 -14.95 6.95
C ARG A 61 6.35 -15.69 6.93
N LEU A 62 6.30 -16.88 7.55
CA LEU A 62 5.09 -17.72 7.57
C LEU A 62 3.93 -17.03 8.28
N LEU A 63 4.18 -16.39 9.43
CA LEU A 63 3.16 -15.63 10.16
C LEU A 63 2.65 -14.44 9.35
N LEU A 64 3.53 -13.74 8.64
CA LEU A 64 3.16 -12.64 7.76
C LEU A 64 2.24 -13.13 6.62
N MET A 65 2.54 -14.30 6.05
CA MET A 65 1.74 -14.92 4.99
C MET A 65 0.38 -15.42 5.46
N ASP A 66 0.36 -16.03 6.63
CA ASP A 66 -0.89 -16.44 7.24
C ASP A 66 -1.82 -15.25 7.46
N ARG A 67 -1.29 -14.13 7.95
CA ARG A 67 -2.06 -12.89 8.13
C ARG A 67 -2.49 -12.26 6.81
N ILE A 68 -1.68 -12.33 5.75
CA ILE A 68 -2.08 -11.86 4.43
C ILE A 68 -3.25 -12.68 3.87
N ARG A 69 -3.16 -14.01 3.95
CA ARG A 69 -4.20 -14.92 3.46
C ARG A 69 -5.51 -14.76 4.21
N HIS A 70 -5.46 -14.64 5.54
CA HIS A 70 -6.66 -14.57 6.37
C HIS A 70 -7.20 -13.14 6.57
N GLY A 71 -6.32 -12.14 6.58
CA GLY A 71 -6.68 -10.73 6.73
C GLY A 71 -7.35 -10.14 5.48
N SER A 72 -7.24 -10.79 4.32
CA SER A 72 -7.91 -10.36 3.10
C SER A 72 -9.37 -10.83 2.99
N ARG A 73 -9.89 -11.66 3.92
CA ARG A 73 -11.24 -12.26 3.81
C ARG A 73 -12.38 -11.23 3.74
N ASP A 74 -12.25 -10.10 4.41
CA ASP A 74 -13.24 -9.00 4.36
C ASP A 74 -12.80 -7.83 3.47
N GLY A 75 -11.78 -8.04 2.63
CA GLY A 75 -11.20 -7.00 1.77
C GLY A 75 -10.55 -5.84 2.54
N LYS A 76 -10.32 -5.98 3.86
CA LYS A 76 -9.67 -4.97 4.71
C LYS A 76 -8.41 -5.54 5.34
N ILE A 77 -7.27 -5.14 4.81
CA ILE A 77 -6.00 -5.49 5.44
C ILE A 77 -5.74 -4.60 6.64
N ASP A 78 -5.34 -5.29 7.71
CA ASP A 78 -4.92 -4.71 8.98
C ASP A 78 -3.70 -3.78 8.78
N PRO A 79 -3.80 -2.48 9.12
CA PRO A 79 -2.67 -1.55 9.07
C PRO A 79 -1.46 -2.00 9.90
N GLN A 80 -1.68 -2.82 10.92
CA GLN A 80 -0.61 -3.39 11.74
C GLN A 80 0.34 -4.27 10.89
N LEU A 81 -0.14 -4.84 9.79
CA LEU A 81 0.66 -5.64 8.86
C LEU A 81 1.81 -4.82 8.24
N LEU A 82 1.58 -3.53 7.95
CA LEU A 82 2.63 -2.65 7.43
C LEU A 82 3.71 -2.40 8.48
N VAL A 83 3.29 -2.17 9.73
CA VAL A 83 4.21 -1.96 10.85
C VAL A 83 5.07 -3.21 11.07
N ASP A 84 4.46 -4.38 11.01
CA ASP A 84 5.16 -5.65 11.22
C ASP A 84 6.11 -5.97 10.05
N ALA A 85 5.72 -5.65 8.81
CA ALA A 85 6.60 -5.75 7.65
C ALA A 85 7.83 -4.83 7.79
N VAL A 86 7.64 -3.56 8.20
CA VAL A 86 8.74 -2.60 8.41
C VAL A 86 9.67 -3.05 9.55
N ARG A 87 9.12 -3.55 10.66
CA ARG A 87 9.94 -4.11 11.75
C ARG A 87 10.75 -5.32 11.30
N LEU A 88 10.16 -6.18 10.47
CA LEU A 88 10.83 -7.35 9.91
C LEU A 88 11.94 -6.94 8.93
N VAL A 89 11.76 -5.88 8.15
CA VAL A 89 12.81 -5.28 7.31
C VAL A 89 14.00 -4.83 8.17
N GLN A 90 13.74 -4.02 9.20
CA GLN A 90 14.80 -3.53 10.09
C GLN A 90 15.58 -4.68 10.72
N ARG A 91 14.85 -5.71 11.20
CA ARG A 91 15.46 -6.90 11.77
C ARG A 91 16.30 -7.67 10.75
N ALA A 92 15.81 -7.81 9.52
CA ALA A 92 16.54 -8.48 8.44
C ALA A 92 17.83 -7.72 8.11
N GLU A 93 17.80 -6.39 8.01
CA GLU A 93 19.00 -5.59 7.77
C GLU A 93 20.04 -5.74 8.87
N THR A 94 19.62 -5.72 10.14
CA THR A 94 20.52 -5.97 11.28
C THR A 94 21.15 -7.35 11.17
N VAL A 95 20.35 -8.38 10.92
CA VAL A 95 20.83 -9.77 10.80
C VAL A 95 21.77 -9.96 9.62
N ALA A 96 21.46 -9.37 8.46
CA ALA A 96 22.32 -9.42 7.28
C ALA A 96 23.70 -8.84 7.57
N LYS A 97 23.76 -7.72 8.30
CA LYS A 97 25.01 -7.06 8.70
C LYS A 97 25.78 -7.84 9.76
N ASP A 98 25.09 -8.30 10.80
CA ASP A 98 25.72 -8.96 11.96
C ASP A 98 26.31 -10.33 11.60
N TYR A 99 25.73 -11.01 10.61
CA TYR A 99 26.07 -12.40 10.29
C TYR A 99 26.55 -12.61 8.85
N ASP A 100 26.72 -11.54 8.07
CA ASP A 100 27.09 -11.56 6.65
C ASP A 100 26.24 -12.58 5.87
N LEU A 101 24.93 -12.33 5.90
CA LEU A 101 23.92 -13.17 5.24
C LEU A 101 23.34 -12.44 4.05
N ASP A 102 23.26 -13.16 2.93
CA ASP A 102 22.47 -12.71 1.80
C ASP A 102 20.98 -12.93 2.09
N LEU A 103 20.28 -11.82 2.30
CA LEU A 103 18.83 -11.78 2.50
C LEU A 103 18.15 -11.02 1.36
N HIS A 104 18.74 -10.98 0.17
CA HIS A 104 18.24 -10.17 -0.95
C HIS A 104 16.80 -10.51 -1.30
N ASP A 105 16.50 -11.79 -1.50
CA ASP A 105 15.17 -12.22 -1.92
C ASP A 105 14.14 -11.99 -0.80
N PHE A 106 14.52 -12.26 0.45
CA PHE A 106 13.69 -11.98 1.62
C PHE A 106 13.39 -10.48 1.79
N SER A 107 14.37 -9.63 1.53
CA SER A 107 14.21 -8.17 1.62
C SER A 107 13.35 -7.63 0.48
N THR A 108 13.52 -8.15 -0.73
CA THR A 108 12.69 -7.85 -1.91
C THR A 108 11.24 -8.23 -1.67
N PHE A 109 11.01 -9.37 -1.03
CA PHE A 109 9.68 -9.79 -0.62
C PHE A 109 9.00 -8.83 0.37
N LEU A 110 9.72 -8.40 1.41
CA LEU A 110 9.17 -7.45 2.38
C LEU A 110 8.91 -6.08 1.74
N TYR A 111 9.75 -5.69 0.78
CA TYR A 111 9.53 -4.49 -0.02
C TYR A 111 8.25 -4.60 -0.88
N LEU A 112 8.04 -5.74 -1.56
CA LEU A 112 6.81 -6.01 -2.33
C LEU A 112 5.55 -5.87 -1.48
N ILE A 113 5.54 -6.45 -0.28
CA ILE A 113 4.42 -6.34 0.66
C ILE A 113 4.19 -4.88 1.04
N SER A 114 5.26 -4.17 1.38
CA SER A 114 5.20 -2.77 1.79
C SER A 114 4.64 -1.87 0.69
N GLU A 115 5.09 -2.04 -0.55
CA GLU A 115 4.60 -1.28 -1.71
C GLU A 115 3.13 -1.58 -2.01
N LYS A 116 2.72 -2.86 -1.94
CA LYS A 116 1.32 -3.24 -2.12
C LYS A 116 0.42 -2.60 -1.06
N LEU A 117 0.83 -2.63 0.21
CA LEU A 117 0.09 -2.00 1.32
C LEU A 117 -0.03 -0.48 1.13
N LYS A 118 1.04 0.18 0.68
CA LYS A 118 1.00 1.62 0.38
C LYS A 118 0.01 1.93 -0.72
N LYS A 119 0.04 1.19 -1.84
CA LYS A 119 -0.88 1.39 -2.97
C LYS A 119 -2.35 1.17 -2.57
N GLU A 120 -2.65 0.13 -1.79
CA GLU A 120 -4.02 -0.10 -1.32
C GLU A 120 -4.49 0.97 -0.33
N LYS A 121 -3.61 1.47 0.55
CA LYS A 121 -3.95 2.58 1.45
C LYS A 121 -4.24 3.88 0.68
N LEU A 122 -3.43 4.17 -0.34
CA LEU A 122 -3.63 5.33 -1.22
C LEU A 122 -4.92 5.21 -2.04
N ALA A 123 -5.18 4.06 -2.66
CA ALA A 123 -6.39 3.83 -3.44
C ALA A 123 -7.68 3.98 -2.59
N ARG A 124 -7.65 3.55 -1.32
CA ARG A 124 -8.77 3.76 -0.38
C ARG A 124 -8.96 5.23 -0.02
N HIS A 125 -7.87 5.98 0.11
CA HIS A 125 -7.92 7.42 0.40
C HIS A 125 -8.53 8.19 -0.79
N ASP A 126 -8.11 7.89 -2.02
CA ASP A 126 -8.64 8.51 -3.22
C ASP A 126 -10.13 8.18 -3.44
N ALA A 127 -10.52 6.92 -3.18
CA ALA A 127 -11.94 6.52 -3.18
C ALA A 127 -12.76 7.21 -2.08
N SER A 128 -12.16 7.53 -0.93
CA SER A 128 -12.80 8.28 0.15
C SER A 128 -12.97 9.76 -0.21
N ILE A 129 -12.01 10.37 -0.90
CA ILE A 129 -12.12 11.74 -1.42
C ILE A 129 -13.22 11.80 -2.49
N GLY A 130 -13.32 10.80 -3.37
CA GLY A 130 -14.42 10.69 -4.34
C GLY A 130 -15.81 10.56 -3.71
N ARG A 131 -15.89 10.10 -2.45
CA ARG A 131 -17.13 10.02 -1.66
C ARG A 131 -17.46 11.28 -0.86
N MET A 132 -16.60 12.31 -0.87
CA MET A 132 -16.90 13.64 -0.32
C MET A 132 -17.73 14.53 -1.27
N ALA A 133 -18.42 13.94 -2.25
CA ALA A 133 -19.41 14.61 -3.09
C ALA A 133 -20.58 15.30 -2.35
N PRO A 134 -21.03 14.89 -1.13
CA PRO A 134 -22.18 15.56 -0.49
C PRO A 134 -21.93 17.04 -0.18
N ILE A 135 -20.67 17.43 0.02
CA ILE A 135 -20.31 18.81 0.37
C ILE A 135 -20.35 19.72 -0.88
N GLN A 136 -20.07 19.18 -2.07
CA GLN A 136 -20.15 19.98 -3.30
C GLN A 136 -21.61 20.27 -3.69
N ASP A 137 -22.51 19.30 -3.51
CA ASP A 137 -23.94 19.48 -3.75
C ASP A 137 -24.59 20.41 -2.72
N GLU A 138 -24.18 20.36 -1.45
CA GLU A 138 -24.64 21.31 -0.42
C GLU A 138 -24.15 22.74 -0.69
N ILE A 139 -22.92 22.94 -1.16
CA ILE A 139 -22.39 24.26 -1.55
C ILE A 139 -23.11 24.79 -2.80
N ALA A 140 -23.43 23.92 -3.77
CA ALA A 140 -24.19 24.29 -4.96
C ALA A 140 -25.65 24.68 -4.61
N ALA A 141 -26.30 23.91 -3.73
CA ALA A 141 -27.65 24.21 -3.23
C ALA A 141 -27.67 25.50 -2.38
N PHE A 142 -26.62 25.78 -1.60
CA PHE A 142 -26.51 27.02 -0.82
C PHE A 142 -26.28 28.25 -1.69
N LYS A 143 -25.52 28.13 -2.79
CA LYS A 143 -25.38 29.19 -3.80
C LYS A 143 -26.68 29.47 -4.55
N MET A 144 -27.45 28.44 -4.92
CA MET A 144 -28.77 28.63 -5.53
C MET A 144 -29.80 29.29 -4.60
N ARG A 145 -29.65 29.13 -3.27
CA ARG A 145 -30.55 29.72 -2.28
C ARG A 145 -30.19 31.16 -1.89
N SER A 146 -29.00 31.64 -2.25
CA SER A 146 -28.47 32.95 -1.86
C SER A 146 -28.47 34.01 -2.97
N GLU A 147 -28.98 33.69 -4.17
CA GLU A 147 -29.23 34.71 -5.19
C GLU A 147 -30.59 35.42 -4.94
N PRO A 148 -30.61 36.74 -4.69
CA PRO A 148 -31.86 37.49 -4.65
C PRO A 148 -32.38 37.65 -6.09
N THR A 149 -33.53 37.04 -6.36
CA THR A 149 -34.34 37.26 -7.57
C THR A 149 -34.79 38.72 -7.63
N SER A 150 -33.94 39.58 -8.18
CA SER A 150 -34.24 40.99 -8.38
C SER A 150 -35.01 41.19 -9.70
N LYS A 151 -36.30 41.51 -9.53
CA LYS A 151 -37.15 42.36 -10.40
C LYS A 151 -37.46 41.86 -11.82
N THR A 152 -38.73 41.49 -12.05
CA THR A 152 -39.61 42.32 -12.92
C THR A 152 -41.08 42.18 -12.55
N LYS A 153 -41.70 43.33 -12.24
CA LYS A 153 -43.12 43.50 -11.91
C LYS A 153 -44.01 43.34 -13.14
N LYS A 154 -45.17 42.72 -12.93
CA LYS A 154 -46.38 42.79 -13.76
C LYS A 154 -46.73 44.21 -14.20
N ALA A 155 -47.22 44.37 -15.44
CA ALA A 155 -48.22 45.38 -15.77
C ALA A 155 -49.25 44.84 -16.80
N ARG A 156 -50.51 44.81 -16.35
CA ARG A 156 -51.77 44.62 -17.09
C ARG A 156 -51.86 45.52 -18.34
N LYS A 157 -52.63 45.14 -19.36
CA LYS A 157 -54.07 45.48 -19.57
C LYS A 157 -54.49 45.15 -21.02
N GLY A 158 -55.66 44.53 -21.18
CA GLY A 158 -56.17 44.06 -22.47
C GLY A 158 -56.66 45.16 -23.43
N ARG A 159 -56.89 44.77 -24.68
CA ARG A 159 -57.72 45.50 -25.64
C ARG A 159 -58.55 44.51 -26.48
N LYS A 160 -59.83 44.85 -26.61
CA LYS A 160 -60.97 44.10 -27.15
C LYS A 160 -60.86 43.69 -28.63
N LYS A 161 -61.44 42.51 -28.89
CA LYS A 161 -62.34 42.07 -29.99
C LYS A 161 -62.43 42.90 -31.29
N LYS A 162 -62.31 42.17 -32.41
CA LYS A 162 -63.03 42.40 -33.68
C LYS A 162 -64.53 42.25 -33.49
#